data_AF-A0A158QY83-F1
#
_entry.id   AF-A0A158QY83-F1
#
_cell.length_a   1.000
_cell.length_b   1.000
_cell.length_c   1.000
_cell.angle_alpha   90.00
_cell.angle_beta   90.00
_cell.angle_gamma   90.00
#
_symmetry.space_group_name_H-M   'P 1'
#
loop_
_entity.id
_entity.type
_entity.pdbx_description
1 polymer ?
#
loop_
_entity_poly.entity_id
_entity_poly.type
_entity_poly.pdbx_seq_one_letter_code
_entity_poly.pdbx_strand_id
1 'polypeptide(L)'
;MKKTPSLSPEEKYDLYYKPVYLSPKNSLTVSLMTFYQLIVIFASLLSLQTVSADDCDVYSQLEKKASCGKDGYLVQYGLKNCRIFAAPETIARFSPAGQKFLKCTRDCLVTYLKTLFKRNTPACDVLFDSAVESHSSCYVKCGFCKICQTEKMALFKSYDIMDFLSIKSLSTVVTVLRKCGAFTCLRLF
;
A
#
# COMPACT_ATOMS: atom_id res chain seq x y z
N MET A 1 -62.84 -33.04 -67.64
CA MET A 1 -62.58 -31.73 -67.03
C MET A 1 -63.11 -31.73 -65.61
N LYS A 2 -62.24 -31.78 -64.59
CA LYS A 2 -62.64 -31.68 -63.17
C LYS A 2 -62.26 -30.29 -62.67
N LYS A 3 -63.25 -29.50 -62.26
CA LYS A 3 -63.08 -28.18 -61.62
C LYS A 3 -62.45 -28.38 -60.24
N THR A 4 -61.36 -27.69 -59.97
CA THR A 4 -60.82 -27.52 -58.62
C THR A 4 -61.73 -26.56 -57.84
N PRO A 5 -62.05 -26.81 -56.55
CA PRO A 5 -62.88 -25.92 -55.75
C PRO A 5 -62.11 -24.66 -55.39
N SER A 6 -62.74 -23.49 -55.55
CA SER A 6 -62.24 -22.22 -55.02
C SER A 6 -62.56 -22.14 -53.52
N LEU A 7 -61.52 -22.08 -52.69
CA LEU A 7 -61.67 -21.79 -51.26
C LEU A 7 -62.23 -20.38 -51.03
N SER A 8 -62.99 -20.23 -49.93
CA SER A 8 -63.61 -18.96 -49.55
C SER A 8 -62.54 -17.92 -49.09
N PRO A 9 -62.82 -16.61 -49.20
CA PRO A 9 -61.86 -15.58 -48.80
C PRO A 9 -61.44 -15.64 -47.32
N GLU A 10 -62.30 -16.14 -46.44
CA GLU A 10 -62.05 -16.22 -44.98
C GLU A 10 -61.03 -17.32 -44.63
N GLU A 11 -61.09 -18.48 -45.30
CA GLU A 11 -60.13 -19.58 -45.08
C GLU A 11 -58.69 -19.21 -45.50
N LYS A 12 -58.55 -18.25 -46.43
CA LYS A 12 -57.24 -17.78 -46.88
C LYS A 12 -56.61 -16.79 -45.88
N TYR A 13 -57.41 -16.12 -45.07
CA TYR A 13 -56.94 -15.11 -44.11
C TYR A 13 -56.33 -15.77 -42.86
N ASP A 14 -56.96 -16.82 -42.34
CA ASP A 14 -56.48 -17.57 -41.17
C ASP A 14 -55.18 -18.36 -41.43
N LEU A 15 -54.90 -18.71 -42.69
CA LEU A 15 -53.63 -19.35 -43.05
C LEU A 15 -52.45 -18.35 -43.05
N TYR A 16 -52.71 -17.06 -43.24
CA TYR A 16 -51.67 -16.04 -43.38
C TYR A 16 -51.47 -15.18 -42.13
N TYR A 17 -52.47 -15.08 -41.24
CA TYR A 17 -52.46 -14.15 -40.11
C TYR A 17 -52.65 -14.81 -38.74
N LYS A 18 -52.01 -15.95 -38.47
CA LYS A 18 -51.89 -16.45 -37.09
C LYS A 18 -51.00 -15.50 -36.26
N PRO A 19 -51.50 -14.87 -35.19
CA PRO A 19 -50.65 -14.07 -34.31
C PRO A 19 -49.71 -14.97 -33.51
N VAL A 20 -48.40 -14.73 -33.64
CA VAL A 20 -47.38 -15.35 -32.80
C VAL A 20 -47.42 -14.67 -31.44
N TYR A 21 -48.06 -15.29 -30.45
CA TYR A 21 -47.95 -14.88 -29.07
C TYR A 21 -46.53 -15.17 -28.56
N LEU A 22 -45.69 -14.13 -28.54
CA LEU A 22 -44.38 -14.14 -27.91
C LEU A 22 -44.54 -14.27 -26.40
N SER A 23 -44.29 -15.47 -25.88
CA SER A 23 -44.16 -15.75 -24.45
C SER A 23 -43.02 -14.90 -23.84
N PRO A 24 -43.20 -14.27 -22.67
CA PRO A 24 -42.19 -13.42 -22.04
C PRO A 24 -41.11 -14.29 -21.38
N LYS A 25 -40.22 -14.88 -22.18
CA LYS A 25 -39.09 -15.69 -21.68
C LYS A 25 -37.93 -14.85 -21.12
N ASN A 26 -38.05 -13.53 -21.05
CA ASN A 26 -36.91 -12.62 -20.87
C ASN A 26 -36.98 -11.73 -19.63
N SER A 27 -37.96 -11.90 -18.73
CA SER A 27 -38.04 -11.07 -17.51
C SER A 27 -36.99 -11.48 -16.46
N LEU A 28 -36.77 -12.79 -16.30
CA LEU A 28 -35.83 -13.32 -15.31
C LEU A 28 -34.36 -13.08 -15.70
N THR A 29 -34.05 -13.21 -17.00
CA THR A 29 -32.69 -13.05 -17.52
C THR A 29 -32.21 -11.60 -17.47
N VAL A 30 -33.09 -10.64 -17.76
CA VAL A 30 -32.78 -9.20 -17.66
C VAL A 30 -32.56 -8.80 -16.20
N SER A 31 -33.35 -9.33 -15.27
CA SER A 31 -33.17 -9.09 -13.83
C SER A 31 -31.83 -9.64 -13.32
N LEU A 32 -31.48 -10.87 -13.69
CA LEU A 32 -30.19 -11.48 -13.29
C LEU A 32 -28.98 -10.70 -13.83
N MET A 33 -29.07 -10.16 -15.05
CA MET A 33 -27.99 -9.36 -15.63
C MET A 33 -27.79 -8.00 -14.94
N THR A 34 -28.87 -7.33 -14.53
CA THR A 34 -28.76 -6.05 -13.78
C THR A 34 -28.23 -6.28 -12.38
N PHE A 35 -28.63 -7.37 -11.70
CA PHE A 35 -28.04 -7.75 -10.41
C PHE A 35 -26.54 -8.06 -10.53
N TYR A 36 -26.12 -8.77 -11.57
CA TYR A 36 -24.70 -9.06 -11.81
C TYR A 36 -23.88 -7.79 -12.04
N GLN A 37 -24.38 -6.85 -12.84
CA GLN A 37 -23.73 -5.55 -13.07
C GLN A 37 -23.60 -4.74 -11.77
N LEU A 38 -24.64 -4.72 -10.93
CA LEU A 38 -24.59 -4.03 -9.63
C LEU A 38 -23.62 -4.70 -8.64
N ILE A 39 -23.53 -6.03 -8.63
CA ILE A 39 -22.55 -6.78 -7.82
C ILE A 39 -21.12 -6.45 -8.27
N VAL A 40 -20.84 -6.37 -9.58
CA VAL A 40 -19.51 -6.01 -10.10
C VAL A 40 -19.12 -4.57 -9.73
N ILE A 41 -20.07 -3.62 -9.79
CA ILE A 41 -19.83 -2.23 -9.37
C ILE A 41 -19.56 -2.14 -7.86
N PHE A 42 -20.33 -2.86 -7.03
CA PHE A 42 -20.13 -2.90 -5.58
C PHE A 42 -18.81 -3.59 -5.19
N ALA A 43 -18.43 -4.67 -5.89
CA ALA A 43 -17.14 -5.33 -5.71
C ALA A 43 -15.94 -4.44 -6.13
N SER A 44 -16.13 -3.58 -7.14
CA SER A 44 -15.10 -2.64 -7.60
C SER A 44 -14.90 -1.47 -6.63
N LEU A 45 -15.93 -1.06 -5.90
CA LEU A 45 -15.86 -0.03 -4.84
C LEU A 45 -15.21 -0.54 -3.55
N LEU A 46 -15.04 -1.86 -3.40
CA LEU A 46 -14.42 -2.49 -2.22
C LEU A 46 -12.89 -2.52 -2.25
N SER A 47 -12.26 -1.87 -3.23
CA SER A 47 -10.79 -1.80 -3.35
C SER A 47 -10.20 -0.47 -2.90
N LEU A 48 -10.87 0.26 -2.00
CA LEU A 48 -10.20 1.31 -1.23
C LEU A 48 -9.37 0.65 -0.10
N GLN A 49 -8.28 0.01 -0.49
CA GLN A 49 -7.22 -0.35 0.46
C GLN A 49 -6.60 0.95 0.95
N THR A 50 -7.06 1.41 2.11
CA THR A 50 -6.38 2.43 2.89
C THR A 50 -4.95 1.92 3.12
N VAL A 51 -3.97 2.63 2.56
CA VAL A 51 -2.56 2.37 2.83
C VAL A 51 -2.30 2.58 4.32
N SER A 52 -2.25 1.46 5.04
CA SER A 52 -1.61 1.13 6.32
C SER A 52 -1.27 2.30 7.29
N ALA A 53 -2.25 2.74 8.07
CA ALA A 53 -1.96 3.24 9.42
C ALA A 53 -1.46 2.12 10.36
N ASP A 54 -1.81 0.86 10.03
CA ASP A 54 -1.56 -0.35 10.82
C ASP A 54 -0.07 -0.69 11.01
N ASP A 55 0.79 -0.41 10.01
CA ASP A 55 2.22 -0.76 10.11
C ASP A 55 2.96 0.02 11.19
N CYS A 56 2.55 1.27 11.45
CA CYS A 56 3.18 2.11 12.46
C CYS A 56 2.64 1.84 13.87
N ASP A 57 1.45 1.24 14.01
CA ASP A 57 0.88 0.91 15.32
C ASP A 57 1.67 -0.17 16.06
N VAL A 58 2.49 -0.94 15.34
CA VAL A 58 3.44 -1.88 15.92
C VAL A 58 4.33 -1.21 16.97
N TYR A 59 4.78 0.03 16.75
CA TYR A 59 5.62 0.73 17.73
C TYR A 59 4.88 0.93 19.06
N SER A 60 3.61 1.34 19.00
CA SER A 60 2.74 1.49 20.18
C SER A 60 2.47 0.15 20.88
N GLN A 61 2.33 -0.94 20.11
CA GLN A 61 2.12 -2.28 20.67
C GLN A 61 3.36 -2.82 21.37
N LEU A 62 4.55 -2.60 20.78
CA LEU A 62 5.81 -2.99 21.38
C LEU A 62 6.15 -2.13 22.60
N GLU A 63 5.73 -0.85 22.61
CA GLU A 63 5.91 0.03 23.76
C GLU A 63 5.15 -0.48 24.98
N LYS A 64 3.93 -0.99 24.81
CA LYS A 64 3.18 -1.63 25.91
C LYS A 64 3.91 -2.83 26.54
N LYS A 65 4.84 -3.45 25.81
CA LYS A 65 5.66 -4.57 26.31
C LYS A 65 6.96 -4.09 26.96
N ALA A 66 7.62 -3.11 26.35
CA ALA A 66 8.93 -2.62 26.80
C ALA A 66 8.84 -1.57 27.90
N SER A 67 7.76 -0.78 27.94
CA SER A 67 7.51 0.29 28.92
C SER A 67 8.67 1.27 29.04
N CYS A 68 9.28 1.66 27.92
CA CYS A 68 10.40 2.59 27.88
C CYS A 68 10.01 4.06 28.04
N GLY A 69 8.71 4.35 27.98
CA GLY A 69 8.14 5.67 28.16
C GLY A 69 8.13 6.52 26.89
N LYS A 70 7.50 7.68 27.00
CA LYS A 70 7.29 8.62 25.89
C LYS A 70 8.59 9.09 25.23
N ASP A 71 9.67 9.17 26.00
CA ASP A 71 10.99 9.62 25.55
C ASP A 71 11.84 8.46 25.00
N GLY A 72 11.34 7.22 25.09
CA GLY A 72 11.98 6.01 24.60
C GLY A 72 11.94 5.89 23.07
N TYR A 73 12.80 5.01 22.54
CA TYR A 73 12.97 4.82 21.10
C TYR A 73 11.66 4.59 20.35
N LEU A 74 10.79 3.70 20.85
CA LEU A 74 9.59 3.27 20.13
C LEU A 74 8.62 4.42 19.89
N VAL A 75 8.47 5.34 20.85
CA VAL A 75 7.53 6.46 20.77
C VAL A 75 8.19 7.69 20.15
N GLN A 76 9.23 8.21 20.80
CA GLN A 76 9.84 9.50 20.42
C GLN A 76 10.50 9.46 19.05
N TYR A 77 11.05 8.30 18.67
CA TYR A 77 11.79 8.15 17.41
C TYR A 77 11.02 7.30 16.40
N GLY A 78 10.78 6.02 16.72
CA GLY A 78 10.23 5.03 15.80
C GLY A 78 8.83 5.38 15.29
N LEU A 79 7.85 5.55 16.20
CA LEU A 79 6.47 5.87 15.85
C LEU A 79 6.35 7.23 15.16
N LYS A 80 7.01 8.26 15.70
CA LYS A 80 7.05 9.61 15.13
C LYS A 80 7.50 9.56 13.66
N ASN A 81 8.67 8.99 13.40
CA ASN A 81 9.24 8.93 12.06
C ASN A 81 8.44 7.99 11.13
N CYS A 82 7.97 6.85 11.64
CA CYS A 82 7.14 5.94 10.85
C CYS A 82 5.91 6.66 10.28
N ARG A 83 5.21 7.44 11.11
CA ARG A 83 4.03 8.22 10.68
C ARG A 83 4.39 9.27 9.64
N ILE A 84 5.47 10.03 9.84
CA ILE A 84 5.94 11.03 8.86
C ILE A 84 6.20 10.38 7.50
N PHE A 85 6.91 9.25 7.46
CA PHE A 85 7.27 8.56 6.21
C PHE A 85 6.15 7.66 5.64
N ALA A 86 5.08 7.43 6.40
CA ALA A 86 3.86 6.78 5.92
C ALA A 86 2.80 7.78 5.45
N ALA A 87 2.96 9.07 5.78
CA ALA A 87 1.96 10.08 5.48
C ALA A 87 1.84 10.33 3.96
N PRO A 88 0.62 10.41 3.39
CA PRO A 88 0.42 10.61 1.96
C PRO A 88 1.16 11.83 1.39
N GLU A 89 1.21 12.93 2.13
CA GLU A 89 1.89 14.17 1.77
C GLU A 89 3.41 14.02 1.71
N THR A 90 3.99 13.11 2.49
CA THR A 90 5.41 12.75 2.42
C THR A 90 5.63 11.85 1.21
N ILE A 91 4.85 10.78 1.08
CA ILE A 91 4.96 9.79 0.00
C ILE A 91 4.85 10.48 -1.37
N ALA A 92 3.94 11.43 -1.52
CA ALA A 92 3.72 12.18 -2.77
C ALA A 92 4.93 13.00 -3.23
N ARG A 93 5.90 13.30 -2.35
CA ARG A 93 7.12 14.03 -2.71
C ARG A 93 8.16 13.15 -3.40
N PHE A 94 8.04 11.84 -3.26
CA PHE A 94 8.99 10.87 -3.78
C PHE A 94 8.54 10.33 -5.14
N SER A 95 9.51 10.05 -6.01
CA SER A 95 9.25 9.29 -7.23
C SER A 95 8.72 7.87 -6.91
N PRO A 96 8.18 7.11 -7.89
CA PRO A 96 7.78 5.73 -7.66
C PRO A 96 8.90 4.85 -7.07
N ALA A 97 10.16 5.12 -7.43
CA ALA A 97 11.31 4.42 -6.84
C ALA A 97 11.51 4.81 -5.37
N GLY A 98 11.38 6.10 -5.05
CA GLY A 98 11.45 6.60 -3.67
C GLY A 98 10.31 6.06 -2.79
N GLN A 99 9.08 5.98 -3.30
CA GLN A 99 7.95 5.41 -2.57
C GLN A 99 8.18 3.92 -2.24
N LYS A 100 8.72 3.16 -3.20
CA LYS A 100 9.13 1.76 -2.97
C LYS A 100 10.20 1.66 -1.89
N PHE A 101 11.17 2.57 -1.88
CA PHE A 101 12.19 2.64 -0.83
C PHE A 101 11.60 2.92 0.54
N LEU A 102 10.69 3.90 0.66
CA LEU A 102 10.02 4.24 1.92
C LEU A 102 9.27 3.03 2.48
N LYS A 103 8.46 2.36 1.64
CA LYS A 103 7.72 1.17 2.04
C LYS A 103 8.65 0.04 2.48
N CYS A 104 9.64 -0.32 1.65
CA CYS A 104 10.60 -1.37 1.96
C CYS A 104 11.31 -1.12 3.29
N THR A 105 11.74 0.12 3.52
CA THR A 105 12.46 0.52 4.72
C THR A 105 11.59 0.38 5.97
N ARG A 106 10.35 0.89 5.93
CA ARG A 106 9.40 0.75 7.02
C ARG A 106 9.14 -0.72 7.36
N ASP A 107 8.85 -1.53 6.34
CA ASP A 107 8.58 -2.96 6.50
C ASP A 107 9.78 -3.69 7.12
N CYS A 108 10.99 -3.35 6.67
CA CYS A 108 12.24 -3.93 7.19
C CYS A 108 12.46 -3.60 8.67
N LEU A 109 12.32 -2.33 9.06
CA LEU A 109 12.49 -1.87 10.45
C LEU A 109 11.45 -2.48 11.39
N VAL A 110 10.18 -2.48 10.98
CA VAL A 110 9.09 -3.09 11.75
C VAL A 110 9.31 -4.60 11.93
N THR A 111 9.74 -5.29 10.87
CA THR A 111 10.05 -6.72 10.91
C THR A 111 11.22 -7.02 11.85
N TYR A 112 12.25 -6.18 11.85
CA TYR A 112 13.38 -6.30 12.77
C TYR A 112 12.92 -6.22 14.22
N LEU A 113 12.12 -5.19 14.57
CA LEU A 113 11.58 -5.03 15.91
C LEU A 113 10.68 -6.20 16.32
N LYS A 114 9.78 -6.64 15.44
CA LYS A 114 8.95 -7.84 15.70
C LYS A 114 9.82 -9.07 16.00
N THR A 115 10.93 -9.24 15.27
CA THR A 115 11.86 -10.35 15.48
C THR A 115 12.61 -10.23 16.81
N LEU A 116 13.05 -9.02 17.17
CA LEU A 116 13.72 -8.75 18.44
C LEU A 116 12.80 -9.13 19.62
N PHE A 117 11.55 -8.67 19.60
CA PHE A 117 10.56 -8.95 20.64
C PHE A 117 10.01 -10.38 20.67
N LYS A 118 10.22 -11.17 19.60
CA LYS A 118 9.87 -12.60 19.61
C LYS A 118 10.80 -13.43 20.49
N ARG A 119 12.06 -12.99 20.66
CA ARG A 119 13.05 -13.71 21.50
C ARG A 119 12.83 -13.40 22.97
N ASN A 120 12.73 -12.12 23.29
CA ASN A 120 12.48 -11.58 24.62
C ASN A 120 12.14 -10.08 24.50
N THR A 121 11.59 -9.48 25.56
CA THR A 121 11.49 -8.01 25.65
C THR A 121 12.87 -7.45 26.03
N PRO A 122 13.54 -6.67 25.17
CA PRO A 122 14.83 -6.07 25.48
C PRO A 122 14.70 -4.93 26.51
N ALA A 123 15.78 -4.66 27.25
CA ALA A 123 15.91 -3.43 28.02
C ALA A 123 15.94 -2.20 27.08
N CYS A 124 15.55 -1.03 27.58
CA CYS A 124 15.30 0.15 26.75
C CYS A 124 16.55 0.70 26.04
N ASP A 125 17.70 0.61 26.68
CA ASP A 125 19.02 0.94 26.11
C ASP A 125 19.40 -0.04 24.98
N VAL A 126 19.28 -1.35 25.24
CA VAL A 126 19.54 -2.42 24.26
C VAL A 126 18.59 -2.30 23.07
N LEU A 127 17.32 -1.99 23.33
CA LEU A 127 16.30 -1.74 22.30
C LEU A 127 16.69 -0.55 21.42
N PHE A 128 17.08 0.56 22.03
CA PHE A 128 17.49 1.76 21.31
C PHE A 128 18.67 1.46 20.39
N ASP A 129 19.75 0.89 20.94
CA ASP A 129 20.98 0.64 20.18
C ASP A 129 20.74 -0.38 19.05
N SER A 130 20.04 -1.48 19.35
CA SER A 130 19.68 -2.49 18.34
C SER A 130 18.81 -1.93 17.23
N ALA A 131 17.87 -1.05 17.57
CA ALA A 131 16.96 -0.48 16.58
C ALA A 131 17.67 0.58 15.71
N VAL A 132 18.51 1.43 16.29
CA VAL A 132 19.35 2.37 15.54
C VAL A 132 20.26 1.63 14.56
N GLU A 133 20.95 0.57 15.00
CA GLU A 133 21.83 -0.23 14.14
C GLU A 133 21.09 -0.82 12.92
N SER A 134 19.84 -1.26 13.12
CA SER A 134 19.01 -1.85 12.07
C SER A 134 18.71 -0.89 10.91
N HIS A 135 18.78 0.43 11.12
CA HIS A 135 18.53 1.41 10.05
C HIS A 135 19.54 1.28 8.92
N SER A 136 20.82 1.13 9.24
CA SER A 136 21.87 1.05 8.23
C SER A 136 21.69 -0.15 7.31
N SER A 137 21.32 -1.31 7.88
CA SER A 137 21.08 -2.53 7.11
C SER A 137 19.80 -2.44 6.28
N CYS A 138 18.72 -1.90 6.83
CA CYS A 138 17.46 -1.71 6.11
C CYS A 138 17.60 -0.70 4.96
N TYR A 139 18.27 0.44 5.17
CA TYR A 139 18.50 1.43 4.13
C TYR A 139 19.28 0.85 2.95
N VAL A 140 20.39 0.16 3.22
CA VAL A 140 21.19 -0.48 2.16
C VAL A 140 20.38 -1.56 1.44
N LYS A 141 19.70 -2.43 2.18
CA LYS A 141 18.83 -3.48 1.62
C LYS A 141 17.75 -2.91 0.69
N CYS A 142 17.19 -1.77 1.04
CA CYS A 142 16.12 -1.13 0.29
C CYS A 142 16.60 -0.20 -0.83
N GLY A 143 17.91 -0.12 -1.07
CA GLY A 143 18.47 0.61 -2.22
C GLY A 143 18.80 2.07 -1.95
N PHE A 144 19.04 2.46 -0.69
CA PHE A 144 19.35 3.85 -0.33
C PHE A 144 20.50 4.46 -1.12
N CYS A 145 21.52 3.66 -1.51
CA CYS A 145 22.65 4.16 -2.29
C CYS A 145 22.25 4.80 -3.62
N LYS A 146 21.15 4.35 -4.24
CA LYS A 146 20.58 4.96 -5.44
C LYS A 146 19.63 6.11 -5.09
N ILE A 147 18.79 5.90 -4.08
CA ILE A 147 17.77 6.87 -3.64
C ILE A 147 18.40 8.18 -3.15
N CYS A 148 19.52 8.12 -2.43
CA CYS A 148 20.22 9.32 -1.97
C CYS A 148 20.76 10.19 -3.13
N GLN A 149 20.90 9.62 -4.33
CA GLN A 149 21.32 10.36 -5.52
C GLN A 149 20.13 11.05 -6.20
N THR A 150 18.99 10.36 -6.27
CA THR A 150 17.83 10.78 -7.08
C THR A 150 16.75 11.53 -6.30
N GLU A 151 16.58 11.24 -5.01
CA GLU A 151 15.47 11.75 -4.18
C GLU A 151 15.90 12.84 -3.17
N LYS A 152 17.04 13.50 -3.40
CA LYS A 152 17.66 14.46 -2.45
C LYS A 152 16.69 15.50 -1.89
N MET A 153 15.89 16.11 -2.75
CA MET A 153 14.93 17.15 -2.36
C MET A 153 13.77 16.58 -1.54
N ALA A 154 13.25 15.41 -1.91
CA ALA A 154 12.16 14.76 -1.20
C ALA A 154 12.62 14.34 0.20
N LEU A 155 13.81 13.71 0.27
CA LEU A 155 14.52 13.41 1.50
C LEU A 155 14.67 14.66 2.37
N PHE A 156 15.34 15.71 1.88
CA PHE A 156 15.58 16.95 2.63
C PHE A 156 14.29 17.58 3.18
N LYS A 157 13.21 17.63 2.39
CA LYS A 157 11.93 18.21 2.81
C LYS A 157 11.15 17.34 3.80
N SER A 158 11.43 16.05 3.85
CA SER A 158 10.79 15.11 4.79
C SER A 158 11.56 14.97 6.09
N TYR A 159 12.79 15.49 6.16
CA TYR A 159 13.61 15.46 7.37
C TYR A 159 13.39 16.72 8.20
N ASP A 160 12.98 16.52 9.45
CA ASP A 160 13.25 17.49 10.51
C ASP A 160 14.73 17.35 10.87
N ILE A 161 15.55 18.30 10.43
CA ILE A 161 17.03 18.27 10.44
C ILE A 161 17.60 17.96 11.86
N MET A 162 16.80 18.19 12.89
CA MET A 162 17.13 17.99 14.30
C MET A 162 17.16 16.50 14.72
N ASP A 163 16.42 15.60 14.06
CA ASP A 163 16.32 14.18 14.46
C ASP A 163 17.54 13.35 13.97
N PHE A 164 18.16 13.75 12.86
CA PHE A 164 19.31 13.04 12.28
C PHE A 164 20.64 13.39 12.96
N LEU A 165 20.72 14.55 13.62
CA LEU A 165 21.92 15.05 14.28
C LEU A 165 22.02 14.67 15.77
N SER A 166 21.09 13.85 16.26
CA SER A 166 21.29 13.07 17.48
C SER A 166 22.57 12.23 17.33
N ILE A 167 23.53 12.41 18.24
CA ILE A 167 24.93 11.90 18.16
C ILE A 167 25.02 10.37 17.92
N LYS A 168 23.96 9.59 18.21
CA LYS A 168 23.88 8.15 17.91
C LYS A 168 23.37 7.80 16.50
N SER A 169 22.69 8.71 15.79
CA SER A 169 22.34 8.53 14.37
C SER A 169 23.57 8.56 13.45
N LEU A 170 24.67 9.17 13.90
CA LEU A 170 25.92 9.30 13.13
C LEU A 170 26.53 7.95 12.73
N SER A 171 26.40 6.89 13.53
CA SER A 171 26.92 5.55 13.20
C SER A 171 26.18 4.94 11.99
N THR A 172 24.86 5.14 11.93
CA THR A 172 24.02 4.76 10.78
C THR A 172 24.44 5.54 9.54
N VAL A 173 24.67 6.85 9.68
CA VAL A 173 25.17 7.70 8.58
C VAL A 173 26.51 7.20 8.07
N VAL A 174 27.48 7.01 8.95
CA VAL A 174 28.83 6.56 8.59
C VAL A 174 28.81 5.17 7.94
N THR A 175 28.00 4.25 8.45
CA THR A 175 27.88 2.89 7.89
C THR A 175 27.28 2.92 6.49
N VAL A 176 26.25 3.74 6.28
CA VAL A 176 25.63 3.92 4.97
C VAL A 176 26.59 4.61 4.01
N LEU A 177 27.30 5.66 4.43
CA LEU A 177 28.31 6.33 3.61
C LEU A 177 29.47 5.40 3.23
N ARG A 178 29.92 4.52 4.13
CA ARG A 178 30.94 3.50 3.80
C ARG A 178 30.43 2.48 2.79
N LYS A 179 29.18 2.02 2.92
CA LYS A 179 28.59 1.01 2.04
C LYS A 179 28.16 1.56 0.67
N CYS A 180 27.70 2.81 0.63
CA CYS A 180 27.22 3.47 -0.59
C CYS A 180 28.28 4.33 -1.28
N GLY A 181 29.40 4.61 -0.62
CA GLY A 181 30.42 5.58 -1.05
C GLY A 181 30.12 6.99 -0.53
N ALA A 182 31.11 7.62 0.12
CA ALA A 182 30.93 8.91 0.80
C ALA A 182 30.52 10.05 -0.16
N PHE A 183 31.00 10.00 -1.39
CA PHE A 183 30.73 11.03 -2.40
C PHE A 183 29.47 10.76 -3.23
N THR A 184 28.93 9.54 -3.15
CA THR A 184 27.79 9.11 -3.96
C THR A 184 26.54 9.93 -3.62
N CYS A 185 26.27 10.15 -2.34
CA CYS A 185 25.10 10.93 -1.91
C CYS A 185 25.37 12.45 -1.87
N LEU A 186 26.64 12.88 -1.81
CA LEU A 186 27.07 14.28 -1.69
C LEU A 186 27.39 14.97 -3.01
N ARG A 187 27.33 14.27 -4.15
CA ARG A 187 27.56 14.89 -5.45
C ARG A 187 26.44 15.91 -5.74
N LEU A 188 26.72 17.18 -5.51
CA LEU A 188 25.84 18.29 -5.86
C LEU A 188 26.01 18.54 -7.36
N PHE A 189 25.01 18.09 -8.12
CA PHE A 189 24.91 18.17 -9.59
C PHE A 189 25.90 17.28 -10.36
#